data_AF-A0A4T0WHY5-F1
#
_entry.id   AF-A0A4T0WHY5-F1
#
_cell.length_a   1.000
_cell.length_b   1.000
_cell.length_c   1.000
_cell.angle_alpha   90.00
_cell.angle_beta   90.00
_cell.angle_gamma   90.00
#
_symmetry.space_group_name_H-M   'P 1'
#
loop_
_entity.id
_entity.type
_entity.pdbx_description
1 polymer ?
#
loop_
_entity_poly.entity_id
_entity_poly.type
_entity_poly.pdbx_seq_one_letter_code
_entity_poly.pdbx_strand_id
1 'polypeptide(L)'
;MRSPWQEFYVRFKGPTETPFEGGVWKVHVELPDQYPYKSPSIGFVNRIFHPNIDELSGSVCLDVINQTWSPMFDMINIFEVFLPQLLRYPNPTDPLNGEAAALMIREPKSYDAKVKEYVQKYASKDAADEAGAESDDDDDMSSVGSFGDDDEEPAGRLDDV
;
A
#
# COMPACT_ATOMS: atom_id res chain seq x y z
N MET A 1 -13.55 -15.31 -4.37
CA MET A 1 -14.01 -13.91 -4.36
C MET A 1 -13.97 -13.43 -2.92
N ARG A 2 -13.06 -12.49 -2.61
CA ARG A 2 -13.00 -11.84 -1.29
C ARG A 2 -14.18 -10.87 -1.16
N SER A 3 -14.72 -10.69 0.04
CA SER A 3 -15.83 -9.76 0.24
C SER A 3 -15.31 -8.32 0.17
N PRO A 4 -15.96 -7.39 -0.55
CA PRO A 4 -15.51 -6.00 -0.67
C PRO A 4 -15.50 -5.22 0.66
N TRP A 5 -16.05 -5.81 1.73
CA TRP A 5 -16.05 -5.25 3.08
C TRP A 5 -14.82 -5.63 3.92
N GLN A 6 -13.88 -6.40 3.36
CA GLN A 6 -12.67 -6.85 4.06
C GLN A 6 -11.45 -5.96 3.81
N GLU A 7 -11.53 -4.99 2.91
CA GLU A 7 -10.44 -4.05 2.64
C GLU A 7 -10.96 -2.63 2.47
N PHE A 8 -10.18 -1.65 2.92
CA PHE A 8 -10.50 -0.24 2.76
C PHE A 8 -9.24 0.63 2.93
N TYR A 9 -9.37 1.91 2.58
CA TYR A 9 -8.28 2.88 2.70
C TYR A 9 -8.63 4.02 3.67
N VAL A 10 -7.64 4.45 4.44
CA VAL A 10 -7.77 5.55 5.40
C VAL A 10 -6.68 6.59 5.13
N ARG A 11 -7.05 7.87 5.17
CA ARG A 11 -6.08 8.97 5.12
C ARG A 11 -5.47 9.18 6.49
N PHE A 12 -4.17 8.96 6.61
CA PHE A 12 -3.41 9.11 7.84
C PHE A 12 -2.50 10.33 7.76
N LYS A 13 -2.45 11.13 8.82
CA LYS A 13 -1.56 12.29 8.93
C LYS A 13 -0.41 11.95 9.85
N GLY A 14 0.79 12.34 9.47
CA GLY A 14 1.97 12.16 10.31
C GLY A 14 1.82 12.86 11.66
N PRO A 15 2.26 12.22 12.76
CA PRO A 15 2.17 12.80 14.09
C PRO A 15 3.05 14.05 14.22
N THR A 16 2.55 15.04 14.96
CA THR A 16 3.31 16.26 15.30
C THR A 16 4.51 15.92 16.16
N GLU A 17 5.53 16.78 16.16
CA GLU A 17 6.77 16.60 16.92
C GLU A 17 7.56 15.34 16.51
N THR A 18 7.40 14.91 15.25
CA THR A 18 8.17 13.82 14.64
C THR A 18 8.68 14.26 13.28
N PRO A 19 9.71 13.62 12.70
CA PRO A 19 10.13 13.92 11.33
C PRO A 19 9.06 13.60 10.26
N PHE A 20 8.00 12.88 10.63
CA PHE A 20 6.85 12.56 9.78
C PHE A 20 5.80 13.68 9.72
N GLU A 21 5.92 14.71 10.55
CA GLU A 21 4.97 15.83 10.62
C GLU A 21 4.75 16.48 9.25
N GLY A 22 3.49 16.80 8.94
CA GLY A 22 3.08 17.37 7.66
C GLY A 22 2.89 16.34 6.54
N GLY A 23 3.33 15.10 6.71
CA GLY A 23 3.07 14.01 5.78
C GLY A 23 1.63 13.54 5.80
N VAL A 24 1.14 13.14 4.63
CA VAL A 24 -0.17 12.53 4.41
C VAL A 24 0.02 11.21 3.67
N TRP A 25 -0.56 10.15 4.21
CA TRP A 25 -0.51 8.83 3.61
C TRP A 25 -1.90 8.26 3.37
N LYS A 26 -2.05 7.53 2.26
CA LYS A 26 -3.13 6.59 2.06
C LYS A 26 -2.70 5.26 2.67
N VAL A 27 -3.43 4.80 3.67
CA VAL A 27 -3.14 3.55 4.38
C VAL A 27 -4.17 2.52 3.95
N HIS A 28 -3.69 1.41 3.39
CA HIS A 28 -4.49 0.23 3.09
C HIS A 28 -4.67 -0.62 4.35
N VAL A 29 -5.91 -1.02 4.62
CA VAL A 29 -6.26 -1.93 5.71
C VAL A 29 -6.95 -3.15 5.11
N GLU A 30 -6.45 -4.34 5.46
CA GLU A 30 -7.06 -5.61 5.10
C GLU A 30 -7.43 -6.40 6.37
N LEU A 31 -8.70 -6.77 6.49
CA LEU A 31 -9.25 -7.56 7.58
C LEU A 31 -9.19 -9.06 7.22
N PRO A 32 -8.52 -9.91 8.01
CA PRO A 32 -8.54 -11.34 7.78
C PRO A 32 -9.92 -11.95 8.07
N ASP A 33 -10.21 -13.14 7.54
CA ASP A 33 -11.46 -13.87 7.81
C ASP A 33 -11.71 -14.15 9.30
N GLN A 34 -10.64 -14.19 10.11
CA GLN A 34 -10.70 -14.43 11.54
C GLN A 34 -10.67 -13.13 12.38
N TYR A 35 -10.87 -11.96 11.77
CA TYR A 35 -11.00 -10.70 12.50
C TYR A 35 -12.21 -10.76 13.46
N PRO A 36 -12.10 -10.25 14.72
CA PRO A 36 -10.97 -9.53 15.32
C PRO A 36 -9.97 -10.42 16.08
N TYR A 37 -10.09 -11.75 16.02
CA TYR A 37 -9.15 -12.67 16.68
C TYR A 37 -7.76 -12.65 16.05
N LYS A 38 -7.68 -12.40 14.74
CA LYS A 38 -6.45 -12.01 14.05
C LYS A 38 -6.45 -10.51 13.78
N SER A 39 -5.27 -9.91 13.90
CA SER A 39 -5.04 -8.50 13.61
C SER A 39 -5.26 -8.17 12.13
N PRO A 40 -5.64 -6.93 11.80
CA PRO A 40 -5.64 -6.47 10.42
C PRO A 40 -4.21 -6.33 9.88
N SER A 41 -4.07 -6.46 8.57
CA SER A 41 -2.83 -6.09 7.86
C SER A 41 -2.90 -4.61 7.49
N ILE A 42 -1.80 -3.89 7.73
CA ILE A 42 -1.71 -2.44 7.51
C ILE A 42 -0.56 -2.17 6.52
N GLY A 43 -0.84 -1.37 5.48
CA GLY A 43 0.16 -0.99 4.48
C GLY A 43 0.07 0.49 4.09
N PHE A 44 1.21 1.15 3.96
CA PHE A 44 1.31 2.51 3.43
C PHE A 44 1.37 2.45 1.90
N VAL A 45 0.37 3.01 1.22
CA VAL A 45 0.29 2.93 -0.25
C VAL A 45 1.33 3.84 -0.91
N ASN A 46 1.42 5.08 -0.45
CA ASN A 46 2.51 5.98 -0.82
C ASN A 46 3.69 5.81 0.15
N ARG A 47 4.91 6.04 -0.36
CA ARG A 47 6.15 5.61 0.31
C ARG A 47 6.38 6.27 1.67
N ILE A 48 6.98 5.52 2.58
CA ILE A 48 7.42 5.97 3.89
C ILE A 48 8.78 5.33 4.22
N PHE A 49 9.68 6.09 4.85
CA PHE A 49 10.97 5.58 5.30
C PHE A 49 10.92 5.34 6.81
N HIS A 50 10.83 4.07 7.23
CA HIS A 50 10.64 3.71 8.64
C HIS A 50 11.18 2.30 8.94
N PRO A 51 11.84 2.04 10.09
CA PRO A 51 12.44 0.75 10.42
C PRO A 51 11.48 -0.46 10.36
N ASN A 52 10.24 -0.32 10.79
CA ASN A 52 9.25 -1.41 10.83
C ASN A 52 8.26 -1.41 9.65
N ILE A 53 8.57 -0.70 8.58
CA ILE A 53 7.74 -0.66 7.37
C ILE A 53 8.62 -1.07 6.19
N ASP A 54 8.15 -2.05 5.41
CA ASP A 54 8.83 -2.42 4.17
C ASP A 54 8.78 -1.27 3.17
N GLU A 55 9.92 -0.89 2.61
CA GLU A 55 10.00 0.30 1.75
C GLU A 55 9.38 0.11 0.36
N LEU A 56 9.30 -1.15 -0.11
CA LEU A 56 8.78 -1.47 -1.44
C LEU A 56 7.27 -1.69 -1.40
N SER A 57 6.79 -2.50 -0.46
CA SER A 57 5.37 -2.84 -0.33
C SER A 57 4.61 -1.88 0.57
N GLY A 58 5.30 -1.12 1.43
CA GLY A 58 4.68 -0.28 2.45
C GLY A 58 4.09 -1.05 3.63
N SER A 59 4.29 -2.38 3.69
CA SER A 59 3.68 -3.23 4.72
C SER A 59 4.28 -2.95 6.09
N VAL A 60 3.42 -2.75 7.08
CA VAL A 60 3.83 -2.64 8.49
C VAL A 60 4.12 -4.05 9.03
N CYS A 61 5.20 -4.20 9.80
CA CYS A 61 5.57 -5.48 10.40
C CYS A 61 4.43 -6.06 11.26
N LEU A 62 3.97 -7.26 10.88
CA LEU A 62 2.84 -7.94 11.54
C LEU A 62 3.13 -8.24 13.02
N ASP A 63 4.37 -8.57 13.37
CA ASP A 63 4.75 -8.85 14.75
C ASP A 63 4.63 -7.61 15.64
N VAL A 64 4.89 -6.42 15.08
CA VAL A 64 4.73 -5.15 15.80
C VAL A 64 3.24 -4.84 16.01
N ILE A 65 2.39 -5.11 15.03
CA ILE A 65 0.92 -4.99 15.17
C ILE A 65 0.43 -5.95 16.27
N ASN A 66 0.87 -7.21 16.24
CA ASN A 66 0.45 -8.26 17.16
C ASN A 66 0.88 -8.04 18.62
N GLN A 67 1.92 -7.24 18.87
CA GLN A 67 2.30 -6.85 20.24
C GLN A 67 1.25 -5.96 20.93
N THR A 68 0.49 -5.19 20.14
CA THR A 68 -0.53 -4.25 20.66
C THR A 68 -1.96 -4.76 20.44
N TRP A 69 -2.19 -5.54 19.38
CA TRP A 69 -3.51 -5.98 18.99
C TRP A 69 -4.15 -6.93 20.02
N SER A 70 -5.44 -6.72 20.28
CA SER A 70 -6.30 -7.69 20.94
C SER A 70 -7.69 -7.60 20.33
N PRO A 71 -8.56 -8.62 20.46
CA PRO A 71 -9.92 -8.55 19.95
C PRO A 71 -10.78 -7.42 20.53
N MET A 72 -10.36 -6.85 21.66
CA MET A 72 -11.00 -5.69 22.31
C MET A 72 -10.41 -4.34 21.83
N PHE A 73 -9.35 -4.36 21.05
CA PHE A 73 -8.70 -3.17 20.53
C PHE A 73 -9.54 -2.60 19.38
N ASP A 74 -10.14 -1.43 19.61
CA ASP A 74 -10.94 -0.77 18.59
C ASP A 74 -10.09 -0.39 17.37
N MET A 75 -10.64 -0.56 16.17
CA MET A 75 -9.99 -0.26 14.90
C MET A 75 -9.54 1.19 14.82
N ILE A 76 -10.30 2.11 15.40
CA ILE A 76 -9.93 3.54 15.45
C ILE A 76 -8.58 3.75 16.16
N ASN A 77 -8.25 2.91 17.15
CA ASN A 77 -6.99 3.01 17.89
C ASN A 77 -5.77 2.63 17.03
N ILE A 78 -5.95 1.97 15.88
CA ILE A 78 -4.84 1.76 14.94
C ILE A 78 -4.30 3.11 14.48
N PHE A 79 -5.20 4.04 14.15
CA PHE A 79 -4.86 5.35 13.60
C PHE A 79 -4.63 6.41 14.67
N GLU A 80 -5.37 6.35 15.78
CA GLU A 80 -5.26 7.33 16.87
C GLU A 80 -4.12 7.01 17.84
N VAL A 81 -3.73 5.74 17.97
CA VAL A 81 -2.75 5.30 18.98
C VAL A 81 -1.58 4.55 18.36
N PHE A 82 -1.82 3.41 17.71
CA PHE A 82 -0.76 2.49 17.29
C PHE A 82 0.20 3.12 16.27
N LEU A 83 -0.30 3.62 15.13
CA LEU A 83 0.54 4.23 14.09
C LEU A 83 1.29 5.47 14.61
N PRO A 84 0.65 6.45 15.31
CA PRO A 84 1.37 7.57 15.90
C PRO A 84 2.49 7.15 16.85
N GLN A 85 2.25 6.15 17.70
CA GLN A 85 3.28 5.64 18.62
C GLN A 85 4.41 4.93 17.88
N LEU A 86 4.09 4.11 16.86
CA LEU A 86 5.08 3.42 16.05
C LEU A 86 6.02 4.40 15.34
N LEU A 87 5.46 5.45 14.72
CA LEU A 87 6.23 6.48 14.01
C LEU A 87 7.11 7.30 14.96
N ARG A 88 6.71 7.45 16.23
CA ARG A 88 7.50 8.17 17.24
C ARG A 88 8.60 7.29 17.85
N TYR A 89 8.30 6.01 18.04
CA TYR A 89 9.18 5.05 18.71
C TYR A 89 9.20 3.74 17.92
N PRO A 90 10.03 3.63 16.87
CA PRO A 90 10.14 2.40 16.09
C PRO A 90 10.59 1.24 16.97
N ASN A 91 10.04 0.04 16.74
CA ASN A 91 10.48 -1.16 17.43
C ASN A 91 11.87 -1.56 16.90
N PRO A 92 12.93 -1.59 17.73
CA PRO A 92 14.29 -1.92 17.28
C PRO A 92 14.48 -3.43 17.04
N THR A 93 13.50 -4.26 17.39
CA THR A 93 13.56 -5.72 17.26
C THR A 93 13.20 -6.10 15.82
N ASP A 94 14.15 -6.66 15.10
CA ASP A 94 14.02 -7.18 13.72
C ASP A 94 13.35 -6.20 12.72
N PRO A 95 14.07 -5.17 12.25
CA PRO A 95 13.51 -4.17 11.35
C PRO A 95 13.29 -4.73 9.93
N LEU A 96 12.16 -4.34 9.30
CA LEU A 96 11.92 -4.62 7.88
C LEU A 96 12.82 -3.76 6.98
N ASN A 97 13.04 -2.49 7.38
CA ASN A 97 13.97 -1.60 6.69
C ASN A 97 15.27 -1.47 7.51
N GLY A 98 16.24 -2.33 7.18
CA GLY A 98 17.56 -2.35 7.82
C GLY A 98 18.36 -1.07 7.60
N GLU A 99 18.16 -0.36 6.50
CA GLU A 99 18.83 0.93 6.24
C GLU A 99 18.29 2.01 7.19
N ALA A 100 16.95 2.12 7.29
CA ALA A 100 16.29 3.05 8.20
C ALA A 100 16.72 2.78 9.65
N ALA A 101 16.73 1.51 10.07
CA ALA A 101 17.17 1.14 11.41
C ALA A 101 18.64 1.48 11.68
N ALA A 102 19.56 1.15 10.75
CA ALA A 102 20.97 1.45 10.89
C ALA A 102 21.25 2.96 10.94
N LEU A 103 20.57 3.73 10.09
CA LEU A 103 20.70 5.19 10.04
C LEU A 103 20.15 5.84 11.32
N MET A 104 19.00 5.39 11.80
CA MET A 104 18.40 5.86 13.06
C MET A 104 19.33 5.63 14.27
N ILE A 105 19.99 4.47 14.34
CA ILE A 105 20.88 4.12 15.45
C ILE A 105 22.20 4.88 15.37
N ARG A 106 22.82 4.96 14.18
CA ARG A 106 24.17 5.54 14.02
C ARG A 106 24.14 7.06 13.93
N GLU A 107 23.16 7.60 13.22
CA GLU A 107 23.08 9.02 12.86
C GLU A 107 21.63 9.54 12.92
N PRO A 108 21.06 9.73 14.12
CA PRO A 108 19.67 10.16 14.28
C PRO A 108 19.30 11.43 13.50
N LYS A 109 20.23 12.40 13.42
CA LYS A 109 20.01 13.64 12.66
C LYS A 109 19.90 13.40 11.16
N SER A 110 20.72 12.49 10.63
CA SER A 110 20.71 12.10 9.21
C SER A 110 19.43 11.32 8.89
N TYR A 111 18.99 10.46 9.83
CA TYR A 111 17.70 9.78 9.73
C TYR A 111 16.54 10.78 9.66
N ASP A 112 16.47 11.74 10.59
CA ASP A 112 15.42 12.77 10.60
C ASP A 112 15.39 13.58 9.30
N ALA A 113 16.56 13.93 8.75
CA ALA A 113 16.67 14.65 7.49
C ALA A 113 16.15 13.80 6.32
N LYS A 114 16.53 12.52 6.25
CA LYS A 114 16.07 11.59 5.20
C LYS A 114 14.56 11.34 5.28
N VAL A 115 14.01 11.18 6.48
CA VAL A 115 12.56 11.04 6.67
C VAL A 115 11.83 12.28 6.17
N LYS A 116 12.31 13.49 6.51
CA LYS A 116 11.70 14.75 6.03
C LYS A 116 11.77 14.89 4.51
N GLU A 117 12.85 14.46 3.87
CA GLU A 117 12.96 14.42 2.41
C GLU A 117 11.91 13.46 1.81
N TYR A 118 11.76 12.27 2.40
CA TYR A 118 10.73 11.31 1.98
C TYR A 118 9.32 11.87 2.13
N VAL A 119 9.03 12.54 3.24
CA VAL A 119 7.74 13.17 3.49
C VAL A 119 7.43 14.22 2.41
N GLN A 120 8.38 15.09 2.11
CA GLN A 120 8.21 16.13 1.07
C GLN A 120 8.01 15.54 -0.32
N LYS A 121 8.68 14.42 -0.63
CA LYS A 121 8.67 13.82 -1.96
C LYS A 121 7.49 12.89 -2.22
N TYR A 122 7.06 12.14 -1.20
CA TYR A 122 6.11 11.03 -1.37
C TYR A 122 4.85 11.11 -0.51
N ALA A 123 4.82 11.97 0.52
CA ALA A 123 3.71 12.08 1.46
C ALA A 123 2.97 13.41 1.35
N SER A 124 2.83 13.94 0.13
CA SER A 124 1.97 15.09 -0.13
C SER A 124 0.49 14.67 -0.19
N LYS A 125 -0.40 15.65 -0.03
CA LYS A 125 -1.85 15.41 -0.16
C LYS A 125 -2.20 14.81 -1.53
N ASP A 126 -1.62 15.38 -2.59
CA ASP A 126 -1.85 14.93 -3.97
C ASP A 126 -1.30 13.51 -4.17
N ALA A 127 -0.10 13.21 -3.64
CA ALA A 127 0.46 11.87 -3.74
C ALA A 127 -0.41 10.81 -3.05
N ALA A 128 -1.06 11.15 -1.93
CA ALA A 128 -2.00 10.25 -1.25
C ALA A 128 -3.32 10.07 -2.03
N ASP A 129 -3.74 11.08 -2.79
CA ASP A 129 -4.96 11.05 -3.60
C ASP A 129 -4.75 10.21 -4.89
N GLU A 130 -3.62 10.40 -5.58
CA GLU A 130 -3.24 9.65 -6.80
C GLU A 130 -2.93 8.18 -6.53
N ALA A 131 -2.43 7.84 -5.34
CA ALA A 131 -1.96 6.49 -5.00
C ALA A 131 -3.04 5.38 -5.03
N GLY A 132 -4.31 5.67 -5.33
CA GLY A 132 -5.20 4.60 -5.76
C GLY A 132 -6.26 5.04 -6.74
N ALA A 133 -5.85 5.80 -7.75
CA ALA A 133 -6.59 5.97 -9.00
C ALA A 133 -6.30 4.84 -10.01
N GLU A 134 -5.33 3.96 -9.75
CA GLU A 134 -4.86 2.97 -10.74
C GLU A 134 -5.67 1.64 -10.78
N SER A 135 -6.90 1.59 -10.27
CA SER A 135 -7.66 0.32 -10.17
C SER A 135 -9.11 0.34 -10.64
N ASP A 136 -9.60 1.39 -11.32
CA ASP A 136 -11.03 1.51 -11.72
C ASP A 136 -11.28 1.61 -13.25
N ASP A 137 -10.26 1.45 -14.11
CA ASP A 137 -10.43 1.52 -15.57
C ASP A 137 -10.15 0.15 -16.24
N ASP A 138 -11.04 -0.83 -16.09
CA ASP A 138 -11.02 -2.07 -16.89
C ASP A 138 -12.43 -2.57 -17.30
N ASP A 139 -13.41 -1.68 -17.40
CA ASP A 139 -14.78 -2.00 -17.85
C ASP A 139 -15.24 -1.08 -19.02
N ASP A 140 -14.60 -1.15 -20.18
CA ASP A 140 -15.28 -0.89 -21.48
C ASP A 140 -14.51 -1.50 -22.67
N MET A 141 -14.63 -2.81 -22.87
CA MET A 141 -14.33 -3.41 -24.17
C MET A 141 -15.65 -3.47 -24.96
N SER A 142 -16.02 -2.32 -25.54
CA SER A 142 -17.19 -2.21 -26.41
C SER A 142 -16.94 -2.90 -27.76
N SER A 143 -17.76 -3.94 -28.00
CA SER A 143 -18.31 -4.41 -29.28
C SER A 143 -17.57 -4.02 -30.58
N VAL A 144 -16.75 -4.94 -31.11
CA VAL A 144 -16.48 -5.01 -32.56
C VAL A 144 -16.79 -6.42 -33.03
N GLY A 145 -17.99 -6.57 -33.59
CA GLY A 145 -18.46 -7.84 -34.15
C GLY A 145 -19.48 -7.59 -35.25
N SER A 146 -19.08 -6.88 -36.31
CA SER A 146 -19.78 -6.95 -37.59
C SER A 146 -18.93 -6.37 -38.72
N PHE A 147 -18.34 -7.23 -39.55
CA PHE A 147 -18.18 -7.02 -40.99
C PHE A 147 -18.18 -8.41 -41.64
N GLY A 148 -19.11 -8.61 -42.58
CA GLY A 148 -19.29 -9.85 -43.33
C GLY A 148 -18.66 -9.82 -44.71
N ASP A 149 -18.55 -11.04 -45.24
CA ASP A 149 -18.69 -11.52 -46.63
C ASP A 149 -17.65 -11.18 -47.73
N ASP A 150 -17.58 -12.14 -48.67
CA ASP A 150 -16.85 -12.24 -49.95
C ASP A 150 -15.34 -12.58 -49.90
N ASP A 151 -14.79 -13.56 -50.63
CA ASP A 151 -15.24 -14.34 -51.80
C ASP A 151 -14.38 -15.63 -51.90
N GLU A 152 -14.94 -16.74 -52.38
CA GLU A 152 -14.33 -18.09 -52.44
C GLU A 152 -13.85 -18.41 -53.88
N GLU A 153 -12.55 -18.62 -54.09
CA GLU A 153 -11.96 -18.88 -55.42
C GLU A 153 -12.29 -20.28 -56.00
N PRO A 154 -12.58 -20.42 -57.31
CA PRO A 154 -12.94 -21.70 -57.91
C PRO A 154 -11.72 -22.53 -58.36
N ALA A 155 -11.62 -23.77 -57.85
CA ALA A 155 -10.66 -24.77 -58.31
C ALA A 155 -11.24 -25.64 -59.44
N GLY A 156 -10.53 -25.73 -60.57
CA GLY A 156 -10.66 -26.87 -61.47
C GLY A 156 -10.25 -26.62 -62.92
N ARG A 157 -9.14 -27.23 -63.36
CA ARG A 157 -9.08 -28.23 -64.47
C ARG A 157 -7.62 -28.65 -64.71
N LEU A 158 -7.36 -29.95 -64.60
CA LEU A 158 -6.13 -30.63 -65.07
C LEU A 158 -6.40 -31.15 -66.49
N ASP A 159 -5.47 -30.96 -67.41
CA ASP A 159 -5.45 -31.60 -68.72
C ASP A 159 -4.34 -32.68 -68.75
N ASP A 160 -4.70 -33.86 -69.27
CA ASP A 160 -3.86 -35.04 -69.49
C ASP A 160 -2.83 -34.86 -70.63
N VAL A 161 -1.64 -35.45 -70.46
CA VAL A 161 -0.85 -36.08 -71.54
C VAL A 161 -0.04 -37.26 -71.01
#